data_AF-X1QEP7-F1
#
_entry.id   AF-X1QEP7-F1
#
_cell.length_a   1.000
_cell.length_b   1.000
_cell.length_c   1.000
_cell.angle_alpha   90.00
_cell.angle_beta   90.00
_cell.angle_gamma   90.00
#
_symmetry.space_group_name_H-M   'P 1'
#
loop_
_entity.id
_entity.type
_entity.pdbx_description
1 polymer ?
#
loop_
_entity_poly.entity_id
_entity_poly.type
_entity_poly.pdbx_seq_one_letter_code
_entity_poly.pdbx_strand_id
1 'polypeptide(L)'
;VNGCGQAVLGALQEEFGIGDLESFKSATMFAGGVADRGGTCGALIGALMALGLVIGRAEMKDEPTFSNALDASQDLIEGFKEGLQKHFGFKRKLESTLCEDVQDRIYGRSFSARDEKGR
;
A
#
# COMPACT_ATOMS: atom_id res chain seq x y z
N VAL A 1 10.07 11.57 -3.07
CA VAL A 1 9.15 10.41 -3.10
C VAL A 1 9.93 9.18 -2.68
N ASN A 2 9.69 8.70 -1.47
CA ASN A 2 10.42 7.57 -0.90
C ASN A 2 9.64 6.26 -1.12
N GLY A 3 10.33 5.11 -1.09
CA GLY A 3 9.76 3.77 -1.34
C GLY A 3 8.86 3.27 -0.20
N CYS A 4 7.72 3.93 0.06
CA CYS A 4 6.82 3.59 1.16
C CYS A 4 6.29 2.15 1.08
N GLY A 5 5.96 1.66 -0.12
CA GLY A 5 5.55 0.26 -0.30
C GLY A 5 6.67 -0.73 -0.06
N GLN A 6 7.87 -0.40 -0.53
CA GLN A 6 9.06 -1.21 -0.30
C GLN A 6 9.44 -1.28 1.19
N ALA A 7 9.30 -0.17 1.93
CA ALA A 7 9.54 -0.13 3.36
C ALA A 7 8.55 -1.00 4.15
N VAL A 8 7.26 -0.89 3.84
CA VAL A 8 6.22 -1.71 4.50
C VAL A 8 6.40 -3.19 4.17
N LEU A 9 6.59 -3.53 2.90
CA LEU A 9 6.81 -4.93 2.50
C LEU A 9 8.07 -5.49 3.18
N GLY A 10 9.19 -4.77 3.15
CA GLY A 10 10.45 -5.22 3.75
C GLY A 10 10.31 -5.51 5.25
N ALA A 11 9.63 -4.64 6.00
CA ALA A 11 9.38 -4.85 7.42
C ALA A 11 8.53 -6.11 7.68
N LEU A 12 7.49 -6.35 6.87
CA LEU A 12 6.63 -7.53 7.00
C LEU A 12 7.33 -8.83 6.56
N GLN A 13 8.19 -8.76 5.54
CA GLN A 13 9.02 -9.88 5.12
C GLN A 13 9.99 -10.32 6.23
N GLU A 14 10.64 -9.34 6.88
CA GLU A 14 11.55 -9.59 8.00
C GLU A 14 10.82 -10.19 9.21
N GLU A 15 9.70 -9.59 9.61
CA GLU A 15 8.96 -10.03 10.81
C GLU A 15 8.34 -11.42 10.63
N PHE A 16 7.75 -11.71 9.47
CA PHE A 16 7.01 -12.95 9.25
C PHE A 16 7.78 -14.04 8.50
N GLY A 17 9.01 -13.75 8.05
CA GLY A 17 9.80 -14.69 7.26
C GLY A 17 9.16 -15.06 5.93
N ILE A 18 8.51 -14.09 5.28
CA ILE A 18 7.80 -14.28 4.00
C ILE A 18 8.51 -13.57 2.85
N GLY A 19 8.23 -14.00 1.62
CA GLY A 19 8.78 -13.38 0.41
C GLY A 19 10.30 -13.50 0.27
N ASP A 20 10.87 -12.64 -0.56
CA ASP A 20 12.27 -12.69 -0.98
C ASP A 20 12.74 -11.34 -1.56
N LEU A 21 13.97 -11.34 -2.12
CA LEU A 21 14.55 -10.16 -2.76
C LEU A 21 13.79 -9.74 -4.03
N GLU A 22 13.17 -10.67 -4.77
CA GLU A 22 12.45 -10.35 -6.01
C GLU A 22 11.18 -9.56 -5.71
N SER A 23 10.39 -10.06 -4.76
CA SER A 23 9.21 -9.37 -4.23
C SER A 23 9.58 -8.02 -3.61
N PHE A 24 10.65 -7.94 -2.81
CA PHE A 24 11.15 -6.67 -2.26
C PHE A 24 11.50 -5.65 -3.35
N LYS A 25 12.28 -6.07 -4.36
CA LYS A 25 12.69 -5.20 -5.47
C LYS A 25 11.49 -4.73 -6.29
N SER A 26 10.51 -5.60 -6.53
CA SER A 26 9.30 -5.25 -7.28
C SER A 26 8.51 -4.11 -6.64
N ALA A 27 8.52 -4.01 -5.31
CA ALA A 27 7.78 -2.99 -4.58
C ALA A 27 8.32 -1.55 -4.75
N THR A 28 9.53 -1.39 -5.30
CA THR A 28 10.17 -0.09 -5.54
C THR A 28 9.28 0.85 -6.35
N MET A 29 8.61 0.32 -7.38
CA MET A 29 7.85 1.14 -8.31
C MET A 29 6.54 1.65 -7.68
N PHE A 30 6.08 1.10 -6.55
CA PHE A 30 4.84 1.58 -5.90
C PHE A 30 4.97 2.93 -5.20
N ALA A 31 6.17 3.53 -5.20
CA ALA A 31 6.41 4.85 -4.63
C ALA A 31 5.57 5.95 -5.30
N GLY A 32 5.09 6.91 -4.48
CA GLY A 32 4.27 8.03 -4.96
C GLY A 32 2.94 7.60 -5.61
N GLY A 33 2.45 6.41 -5.25
CA GLY A 33 1.21 5.86 -5.78
C GLY A 33 1.36 5.16 -7.14
N VAL A 34 2.48 4.44 -7.38
CA VAL A 34 2.77 3.52 -8.53
C VAL A 34 3.82 3.97 -9.55
N ALA A 35 4.12 5.24 -9.68
CA ALA A 35 5.35 5.73 -10.34
C ALA A 35 5.31 7.24 -10.22
N ASP A 36 5.04 7.74 -9.01
CA ASP A 36 4.80 9.14 -8.76
C ASP A 36 3.65 9.70 -9.62
N ARG A 37 2.45 9.12 -9.43
CA ARG A 37 1.23 9.47 -10.17
C ARG A 37 0.02 9.73 -9.28
N GLY A 38 0.20 9.76 -7.96
CA GLY A 38 -0.91 10.01 -7.02
C GLY A 38 -1.90 8.84 -6.85
N GLY A 39 -1.69 7.73 -7.57
CA GLY A 39 -2.52 6.52 -7.51
C GLY A 39 -2.49 5.81 -6.16
N THR A 40 -2.95 4.56 -6.10
CA THR A 40 -3.08 3.80 -4.84
C THR A 40 -1.82 3.84 -3.98
N CYS A 41 -1.99 4.16 -2.70
CA CYS A 41 -0.93 4.35 -1.71
C CYS A 41 0.06 3.17 -1.69
N GLY A 42 1.34 3.47 -1.93
CA GLY A 42 2.38 2.44 -1.97
C GLY A 42 2.50 1.64 -0.67
N ALA A 43 2.35 2.30 0.49
CA ALA A 43 2.38 1.62 1.80
C ALA A 43 1.29 0.56 1.93
N LEU A 44 0.07 0.86 1.45
CA LEU A 44 -1.04 -0.08 1.41
C LEU A 44 -0.76 -1.23 0.43
N ILE A 45 -0.21 -0.94 -0.75
CA ILE A 45 0.19 -1.97 -1.72
C ILE A 45 1.23 -2.90 -1.09
N GLY A 46 2.24 -2.37 -0.38
CA GLY A 46 3.25 -3.19 0.31
C GLY A 46 2.64 -4.16 1.33
N ALA A 47 1.65 -3.70 2.11
CA ALA A 47 0.91 -4.56 3.03
C ALA A 47 0.07 -5.63 2.32
N LEU A 48 -0.61 -5.27 1.22
CA LEU A 48 -1.37 -6.21 0.40
C LEU A 48 -0.47 -7.25 -0.29
N MET A 49 0.74 -6.86 -0.72
CA MET A 49 1.74 -7.80 -1.24
C MET A 49 2.14 -8.81 -0.18
N ALA A 50 2.43 -8.37 1.05
CA ALA A 50 2.75 -9.25 2.16
C ALA A 50 1.60 -10.24 2.46
N LEU A 51 0.35 -9.76 2.45
CA LEU A 51 -0.81 -10.64 2.59
C LEU A 51 -0.89 -11.66 1.45
N GLY A 52 -0.72 -11.21 0.21
CA GLY A 52 -0.72 -12.06 -0.99
C GLY A 52 0.38 -13.12 -1.00
N LEU A 53 1.55 -12.86 -0.40
CA LEU A 53 2.61 -13.85 -0.23
C LEU A 53 2.20 -15.03 0.66
N VAL A 54 1.19 -14.84 1.53
CA VAL A 54 0.72 -15.87 2.47
C VAL A 54 -0.54 -16.57 1.96
N ILE A 55 -1.50 -15.82 1.43
CA ILE A 55 -2.84 -16.35 1.08
C ILE A 55 -3.19 -16.24 -0.41
N GLY A 56 -2.29 -15.71 -1.24
CA GLY A 56 -2.54 -15.51 -2.67
C GLY A 56 -2.52 -16.83 -3.45
N ARG A 57 -3.20 -16.84 -4.60
CA ARG A 57 -3.22 -17.99 -5.51
C ARG A 57 -1.88 -18.20 -6.21
N ALA A 58 -1.47 -19.45 -6.36
CA ALA A 58 -0.30 -19.82 -7.16
C ALA A 58 -0.62 -20.03 -8.66
N GLU A 59 -1.88 -20.36 -8.97
CA GLU A 59 -2.34 -20.63 -10.34
C GLU A 59 -3.54 -19.74 -10.70
N MET A 60 -3.56 -19.20 -11.91
CA MET A 60 -4.60 -18.26 -12.36
C MET A 60 -6.03 -18.84 -12.35
N LYS A 61 -6.19 -20.17 -12.40
CA LYS A 61 -7.48 -20.85 -12.39
C LYS A 61 -8.02 -21.14 -10.99
N ASP A 62 -7.23 -20.89 -9.94
CA ASP A 62 -7.67 -21.07 -8.55
C ASP A 62 -8.51 -19.87 -8.10
N GLU A 63 -9.77 -19.89 -8.52
CA GLU A 63 -10.78 -18.88 -8.19
C GLU A 63 -11.18 -18.86 -6.70
N PRO A 64 -11.32 -20.01 -5.99
CA PRO A 64 -11.60 -19.99 -4.56
C PRO A 64 -10.55 -19.24 -3.75
N THR A 65 -9.25 -19.50 -3.98
CA THR A 65 -8.17 -18.80 -3.28
C THR A 65 -8.13 -17.31 -3.66
N PHE A 66 -8.38 -16.99 -4.95
CA PHE A 66 -8.50 -15.60 -5.39
C PHE A 66 -9.57 -14.82 -4.63
N SER A 67 -10.78 -15.38 -4.57
CA SER A 67 -11.92 -14.76 -3.90
C SER A 67 -11.64 -14.53 -2.41
N ASN A 68 -11.15 -15.56 -1.71
CA ASN A 68 -10.82 -15.46 -0.29
C ASN A 68 -9.74 -14.40 -0.01
N ALA A 69 -8.72 -14.31 -0.88
CA ALA A 69 -7.67 -13.30 -0.76
C ALA A 69 -8.20 -11.87 -1.00
N LEU A 70 -9.14 -11.69 -1.92
CA LEU A 70 -9.80 -10.40 -2.14
C LEU A 70 -10.64 -9.96 -0.95
N ASP A 71 -11.38 -10.88 -0.33
CA ASP A 71 -12.19 -10.58 0.85
C ASP A 71 -11.30 -10.13 2.02
N ALA A 72 -10.24 -10.90 2.33
CA ALA A 72 -9.27 -10.53 3.36
C ALA A 72 -8.55 -9.19 3.06
N SER A 73 -8.37 -8.86 1.78
CA SER A 73 -7.80 -7.58 1.36
C SER A 73 -8.72 -6.40 1.70
N GLN A 74 -10.04 -6.58 1.68
CA GLN A 74 -10.98 -5.51 2.05
C GLN A 74 -10.85 -5.14 3.53
N ASP A 75 -10.72 -6.15 4.40
CA ASP A 75 -10.52 -5.93 5.83
C ASP A 75 -9.21 -5.18 6.11
N LEU A 76 -8.14 -5.51 5.39
CA LEU A 76 -6.86 -4.79 5.49
C LEU A 76 -6.99 -3.33 5.04
N ILE A 77 -7.70 -3.08 3.92
CA ILE A 77 -7.91 -1.73 3.39
C ILE A 77 -8.71 -0.87 4.39
N GLU A 78 -9.78 -1.41 4.97
CA GLU A 78 -10.57 -0.69 5.95
C GLU A 78 -9.80 -0.47 7.26
N GLY A 79 -9.06 -1.47 7.72
CA GLY A 79 -8.15 -1.34 8.86
C GLY A 79 -7.07 -0.28 8.65
N PHE A 80 -6.52 -0.17 7.44
CA PHE A 80 -5.58 0.89 7.07
C PHE A 80 -6.22 2.29 7.17
N LYS A 81 -7.43 2.47 6.61
CA LYS A 81 -8.16 3.74 6.68
C LYS A 81 -8.50 4.13 8.11
N GLU A 82 -8.93 3.16 8.93
CA GLU A 82 -9.19 3.32 10.36
C GLU A 82 -7.92 3.72 11.13
N GLY A 83 -6.82 3.01 10.87
CA GLY A 83 -5.53 3.28 11.46
C GLY A 83 -5.06 4.71 11.19
N LEU A 84 -5.16 5.16 9.94
CA LEU A 84 -4.85 6.55 9.57
C LEU A 84 -5.77 7.55 10.27
N GLN A 85 -7.08 7.30 10.28
CA GLN A 85 -8.03 8.16 10.98
C GLN A 85 -7.66 8.32 12.46
N LYS A 86 -7.41 7.20 13.14
CA LYS A 86 -7.09 7.17 14.57
C LYS A 86 -5.74 7.84 14.85
N HIS A 87 -4.72 7.55 14.05
CA HIS A 87 -3.36 8.04 14.26
C HIS A 87 -3.25 9.55 14.06
N PHE A 88 -3.88 10.08 13.00
CA PHE A 88 -3.81 11.51 12.67
C PHE A 88 -5.03 12.32 13.14
N GLY A 89 -6.01 11.69 13.78
CA GLY A 89 -7.19 12.37 14.34
C GLY A 89 -8.16 12.93 13.29
N PHE A 90 -8.33 12.25 12.15
CA PHE A 90 -9.26 12.75 11.12
C PHE A 90 -10.71 12.68 11.59
N LYS A 91 -11.50 13.71 11.29
CA LYS A 91 -12.94 13.74 11.58
C LYS A 91 -13.70 12.59 10.93
N ARG A 92 -13.25 12.14 9.75
CA ARG A 92 -13.81 11.03 8.99
C ARG A 92 -12.70 10.19 8.37
N LYS A 93 -12.96 8.91 8.14
CA LYS A 93 -12.08 8.02 7.37
C LYS A 93 -11.77 8.60 5.99
N LEU A 94 -10.68 8.14 5.39
CA LEU A 94 -10.43 8.37 3.98
C LEU A 94 -11.43 7.56 3.15
N GLU A 95 -11.94 8.18 2.09
CA GLU A 95 -12.88 7.53 1.17
C GLU A 95 -12.12 6.70 0.14
N SER A 96 -10.95 7.18 -0.28
CA SER A 96 -10.10 6.52 -1.27
C SER A 96 -8.87 5.84 -0.63
N THR A 97 -8.09 5.19 -1.47
CA THR A 97 -6.76 4.67 -1.17
C THR A 97 -5.67 5.42 -1.93
N LEU A 98 -6.00 6.55 -2.58
CA LEU A 98 -5.08 7.30 -3.42
C LEU A 98 -4.00 7.99 -2.56
N CYS A 99 -2.76 7.97 -3.05
CA CYS A 99 -1.63 8.53 -2.34
C CYS A 99 -1.75 10.04 -2.21
N GLU A 100 -2.28 10.71 -3.25
CA GLU A 100 -2.55 12.15 -3.21
C GLU A 100 -3.59 12.50 -2.13
N ASP A 101 -4.69 11.75 -2.03
CA ASP A 101 -5.71 11.98 -1.00
C ASP A 101 -5.17 11.74 0.42
N VAL A 102 -4.34 10.71 0.59
CA VAL A 102 -3.65 10.43 1.86
C VAL A 102 -2.72 11.60 2.21
N GLN A 103 -1.93 12.08 1.26
CA GLN A 103 -0.99 13.18 1.48
C GLN A 103 -1.72 14.50 1.74
N ASP A 104 -2.73 14.84 0.95
CA ASP A 104 -3.58 16.02 1.16
C ASP A 104 -4.22 16.00 2.54
N ARG A 105 -4.71 14.83 2.98
CA ARG A 105 -5.34 14.71 4.28
C ARG A 105 -4.36 14.90 5.44
N ILE A 106 -3.15 14.38 5.32
CA ILE A 106 -2.12 14.45 6.39
C ILE A 106 -1.41 15.82 6.38
N TYR A 107 -1.02 16.29 5.20
CA TYR A 107 -0.09 17.41 5.03
C TYR A 107 -0.74 18.67 4.44
N GLY A 108 -2.02 18.61 4.03
CA GLY A 108 -2.72 19.72 3.37
C GLY A 108 -2.31 19.95 1.92
N ARG A 109 -1.45 19.09 1.35
CA ARG A 109 -1.05 19.08 -0.06
C ARG A 109 -0.47 17.73 -0.49
N SER A 110 -0.57 17.45 -1.78
CA SER A 110 0.12 16.36 -2.47
C SER A 110 1.52 16.78 -2.89
N PHE A 111 2.40 15.78 -3.02
CA PHE A 111 3.79 15.91 -3.42
C PHE A 111 4.08 14.98 -4.58
N SER A 112 4.71 15.54 -5.60
CA SER A 112 5.19 14.82 -6.78
C SER A 112 6.68 15.10 -6.94
N ALA A 113 7.47 14.07 -7.23
CA ALA A 113 8.87 14.23 -7.61
C ALA A 113 9.02 14.84 -9.01
N ARG A 114 7.93 14.90 -9.79
CA ARG A 114 7.87 15.58 -11.10
C ARG A 114 7.62 17.09 -10.97
N ASP A 115 7.21 17.58 -9.82
CA ASP A 115 6.93 19.01 -9.64
C ASP A 115 8.24 19.78 -9.36
N GLU A 116 8.49 20.88 -10.07
CA GLU A 116 9.70 21.71 -9.89
C GLU A 116 9.84 22.29 -8.47
N LYS A 117 8.75 22.36 -7.69
CA LYS A 117 8.71 22.80 -6.28
C LYS A 117 8.90 21.65 -5.28
N GLY A 118 9.14 20.43 -5.75
CA GLY A 118 9.23 19.19 -4.96
C GLY A 118 10.65 18.63 -4.79
N ARG A 119 11.69 19.37 -5.21
CA ARG A 119 13.11 19.09 -4.91
C ARG A 119 13.64 20.00 -3.81
#